data_AF-I4WCQ3-F1
#
_entry.id   AF-I4WCQ3-F1
#
_cell.length_a   1.000
_cell.length_b   1.000
_cell.length_c   1.000
_cell.angle_alpha   90.00
_cell.angle_beta   90.00
_cell.angle_gamma   90.00
#
_symmetry.space_group_name_H-M   'P 1'
#
loop_
_entity.id
_entity.type
_entity.pdbx_description
1 polymer ?
#
loop_
_entity_poly.entity_id
_entity_poly.type
_entity_poly.pdbx_seq_one_letter_code
_entity_poly.pdbx_strand_id
1 'polypeptide(L)' 'MSLQLGDTAPDFTLDSTEGQIHLHDYIGKQWLVFFSHPKVFHPGVHHRAGRLRPPQGRVRPA' A
#
# COMPACT_ATOMS: atom_id res chain seq x y z
N MET A 1 24.42 -4.63 -6.48
CA MET A 1 25.31 -3.60 -5.90
C MET A 1 24.54 -2.87 -4.82
N SER A 2 25.16 -2.62 -3.68
CA SER A 2 24.61 -1.78 -2.60
C SER A 2 25.18 -0.37 -2.74
N LEU A 3 24.34 0.67 -2.58
CA LEU A 3 24.83 2.04 -2.42
C LEU A 3 25.53 2.18 -1.06
N GLN A 4 26.65 2.91 -1.05
CA GLN A 4 27.31 3.33 0.17
C GLN A 4 26.96 4.78 0.53
N LEU A 5 27.25 5.17 1.77
CA LEU A 5 27.02 6.53 2.21
C LEU A 5 28.01 7.47 1.50
N GLY A 6 27.49 8.50 0.84
CA GLY A 6 28.29 9.44 0.04
C GLY A 6 28.35 9.12 -1.45
N ASP A 7 27.81 7.97 -1.87
CA ASP A 7 27.64 7.67 -3.29
C ASP A 7 26.54 8.54 -3.90
N THR A 8 26.73 8.96 -5.16
CA THR A 8 25.68 9.62 -5.92
C THR A 8 24.51 8.66 -6.13
N ALA A 9 23.31 9.10 -5.76
CA ALA A 9 22.10 8.32 -5.98
C ALA A 9 21.93 8.02 -7.48
N PRO A 10 21.57 6.79 -7.86
CA PRO A 10 21.37 6.42 -9.26
C PRO A 10 20.25 7.27 -9.86
N ASP A 11 20.44 7.69 -11.10
CA ASP A 11 19.40 8.40 -11.84
C ASP A 11 18.44 7.39 -12.47
N PHE A 12 17.15 7.56 -12.18
CA PHE A 12 16.11 6.70 -12.73
C PHE A 12 14.79 7.44 -12.87
N THR A 13 14.04 6.99 -13.87
CA THR A 13 12.69 7.42 -14.14
C THR A 13 11.72 6.40 -13.56
N LEU A 14 10.72 6.85 -12.82
CA LEU A 14 9.70 6.01 -12.22
C LEU A 14 8.30 6.54 -12.53
N ASP A 15 7.36 5.65 -12.79
CA ASP A 15 5.96 6.01 -12.92
C ASP A 15 5.33 6.13 -11.53
N SER A 16 4.87 7.33 -11.20
CA SER A 16 4.19 7.65 -9.94
C SER A 16 2.70 7.87 -10.17
N THR A 17 1.94 8.04 -9.07
CA THR A 17 0.53 8.44 -9.13
C THR A 17 0.31 9.83 -9.72
N GLU A 18 1.33 10.69 -9.71
CA GLU A 18 1.29 12.05 -10.27
C GLU A 18 1.84 12.11 -11.70
N GLY A 19 2.20 10.95 -12.28
CA GLY A 19 2.81 10.83 -13.60
C GLY A 19 4.26 10.37 -13.53
N GLN A 20 4.96 10.50 -14.65
CA GLN A 20 6.34 10.05 -14.78
C GLN A 20 7.28 11.04 -14.07
N ILE A 21 8.12 10.52 -13.16
CA ILE A 21 9.05 11.31 -12.36
C ILE A 21 10.48 10.89 -12.69
N HIS A 22 11.33 11.88 -12.97
CA HIS A 22 12.78 11.73 -13.01
C HIS A 22 13.35 12.13 -11.65
N LEU A 23 14.05 11.20 -10.97
CA LEU A 23 14.43 11.38 -9.56
C LEU A 23 15.30 12.63 -9.32
N HIS A 24 16.28 12.88 -10.20
CA HIS A 24 17.21 14.02 -10.07
C HIS A 24 16.54 15.36 -10.38
N ASP A 25 15.61 15.39 -11.32
CA ASP A 25 14.83 16.60 -11.62
C ASP A 25 13.81 16.89 -10.50
N TYR A 26 13.25 15.85 -9.90
CA TYR A 26 12.28 15.96 -8.82
C TYR A 26 12.89 16.46 -7.50
N ILE A 27 14.10 15.99 -7.16
CA ILE A 27 14.79 16.42 -5.94
C ILE A 27 15.39 17.82 -6.06
N GLY A 28 15.90 18.19 -7.24
CA GLY A 28 16.56 19.47 -7.50
C GLY A 28 17.69 19.75 -6.50
N LYS A 29 17.47 20.71 -5.59
CA LYS A 29 18.42 21.10 -4.52
C LYS A 29 17.95 20.73 -3.11
N GLN A 30 16.91 19.92 -2.99
CA GLN A 30 16.29 19.56 -1.71
C GLN A 30 16.78 18.19 -1.21
N TRP A 31 16.44 17.84 0.03
CA TRP A 31 16.71 16.51 0.56
C TRP A 31 15.52 15.58 0.27
N LEU A 32 15.81 14.38 -0.26
CA LEU A 32 14.82 13.34 -0.54
C LEU A 32 15.07 12.14 0.37
N VAL A 33 13.99 11.57 0.90
CA VAL A 33 14.02 10.28 1.57
C VAL A 33 13.20 9.29 0.74
N PHE A 34 13.85 8.25 0.21
CA PHE A 34 13.23 7.24 -0.62
C PHE A 34 13.06 5.94 0.17
N PHE A 35 11.84 5.40 0.18
CA PHE A 35 11.54 4.12 0.80
C PHE A 35 10.85 3.20 -0.20
N SER A 36 11.31 1.96 -0.30
CA SER A 36 10.62 0.91 -1.02
C SER A 36 9.90 -0.01 -0.02
N HIS A 37 8.64 -0.34 -0.31
CA HIS A 37 7.94 -1.40 0.40
C HIS A 37 7.92 -2.65 -0.50
N PRO A 38 8.38 -3.83 -0.04
CA PRO A 38 8.15 -5.08 -0.76
C PRO A 38 6.65 -5.32 -0.80
N LYS A 39 6.05 -5.37 -1.99
CA LYS A 39 4.60 -5.45 -2.21
C LYS A 39 3.87 -6.27 -1.13
N VAL A 40 3.20 -5.59 -0.20
CA VAL A 40 2.24 -6.19 0.71
C VAL A 40 0.89 -5.59 0.38
N PHE A 41 0.14 -6.33 -0.42
CA PHE A 41 -1.30 -6.22 -0.41
C PHE A 41 -1.82 -7.57 0.09
N HIS A 42 -1.86 -7.75 1.40
CA HIS A 42 -2.68 -8.80 1.98
C HIS A 42 -4.09 -8.23 2.13
N PRO A 43 -5.06 -8.67 1.31
CA PRO A 43 -6.45 -8.33 1.57
C PRO A 43 -6.89 -9.14 2.79
N GLY A 44 -6.70 -8.58 3.98
CA GLY A 44 -7.35 -9.06 5.19
C GLY A 44 -8.86 -8.92 5.01
N VAL A 45 -9.51 -10.04 4.77
CA VAL A 45 -10.93 -10.26 4.51
C VAL A 45 -11.88 -9.37 5.35
N HIS A 46 -12.38 -8.27 4.79
CA HIS A 46 -13.57 -7.59 5.32
C HIS A 46 -14.87 -8.09 4.66
N HIS A 47 -14.89 -9.34 4.19
CA HIS A 47 -16.11 -9.99 3.73
C HIS A 47 -16.39 -11.27 4.50
N ARG A 48 -16.80 -11.12 5.76
CA ARG A 48 -17.60 -12.14 6.43
C ARG A 48 -18.56 -11.54 7.45
N ALA A 49 -19.51 -10.74 6.98
CA ALA A 49 -20.76 -10.54 7.69
C ALA A 49 -21.68 -11.73 7.39
N GLY A 50 -21.40 -12.87 8.03
CA GLY A 50 -22.36 -13.97 8.10
C GLY A 50 -23.53 -13.54 8.97
N ARG A 51 -24.56 -12.93 8.37
CA ARG A 51 -25.80 -12.65 9.08
C ARG A 51 -26.55 -13.96 9.25
N LEU A 52 -26.42 -14.54 10.44
CA LEU A 52 -27.13 -15.74 10.87
C LEU A 52 -28.63 -15.56 10.62
N ARG A 53 -29.21 -16.50 9.86
CA ARG A 53 -30.67 -16.63 9.69
C ARG A 53 -31.29 -16.93 11.06
N PRO A 54 -32.27 -16.16 11.56
CA PRO A 54 -32.90 -16.48 12.82
C PRO A 54 -33.73 -17.78 12.66
N PRO A 55 -33.71 -18.69 13.65
CA PRO A 55 -34.59 -19.85 13.64
C PRO A 55 -36.04 -19.39 13.77
N GLN A 56 -36.88 -19.72 12.78
CA GLN A 56 -38.33 -19.70 12.95
C GLN A 56 -38.71 -20.85 13.90
N GLY A 57 -38.96 -20.52 15.16
CA GLY A 57 -39.44 -21.45 16.17
C GLY A 57 -40.62 -20.86 16.92
N ARG A 58 -41.82 -21.28 16.52
CA ARG A 58 -43.14 -20.93 17.06
C ARG A 58 -43.32 -21.55 18.45
N VAL A 59 -43.64 -20.75 19.47
CA VAL A 59 -44.25 -21.25 20.71
C VAL A 59 -45.43 -20.35 21.07
N ARG A 60 -46.64 -20.91 21.07
CA ARG A 60 -47.86 -20.32 21.64
C ARG A 60 -47.87 -20.60 23.15
N PRO A 61 -48.15 -19.63 24.02
CA PRO A 61 -48.62 -19.93 25.37
C PRO A 61 -50.13 -20.19 25.38
N ALA A 62 -50.53 -20.99 26.37
CA ALA A 62 -51.85 -21.57 26.62
C ALA A 62 -52.97 -20.55 26.85
#